data_AF-A0A0A1T269-F1
#
_entry.id   AF-A0A0A1T269-F1
#
_cell.length_a   1.000
_cell.length_b   1.000
_cell.length_c   1.000
_cell.angle_alpha   90.00
_cell.angle_beta   90.00
_cell.angle_gamma   90.00
#
_symmetry.space_group_name_H-M   'P 1'
#
loop_
_entity.id
_entity.type
_entity.pdbx_description
1 polymer ?
#
loop_
_entity_poly.entity_id
_entity_poly.type
_entity_poly.pdbx_seq_one_letter_code
_entity_poly.pdbx_strand_id
1 'polypeptide(L)'
;MCRKQTGALFARMHRIPKSAISYSPASEASIKRYSASKGITRSFCGICGSVLAWCEDSSPRMAVTVGSFDEDALKLHGHLLTYSTHHIWCRDEIKGVTDHLPGSKYELDDDEEITGQRA
;
A
#
# COMPACT_ATOMS: atom_id res chain seq x y z
N MET A 1 -2.50 -7.49 -7.18
CA MET A 1 -2.63 -6.34 -8.14
C MET A 1 -1.59 -5.24 -7.91
N CYS A 2 -0.99 -5.09 -6.72
CA CYS A 2 -0.07 -3.99 -6.39
C CYS A 2 1.13 -3.84 -7.35
N ARG A 3 1.77 -4.95 -7.77
CA ARG A 3 2.89 -4.91 -8.72
C ARG A 3 2.52 -4.27 -10.07
N LYS A 4 1.38 -4.65 -10.63
CA LYS A 4 0.90 -4.10 -11.91
C LYS A 4 0.47 -2.65 -11.80
N GLN A 5 -0.11 -2.27 -10.65
CA GLN A 5 -0.60 -0.92 -10.43
C GLN A 5 0.53 0.09 -10.20
N THR A 6 1.62 -0.33 -9.55
CA THR A 6 2.74 0.55 -9.21
C THR A 6 3.91 0.43 -10.18
N GLY A 7 3.96 -0.63 -10.99
CA GLY A 7 5.14 -0.99 -11.79
C GLY A 7 6.30 -1.53 -10.96
N ALA A 8 6.21 -1.54 -9.62
CA ALA A 8 7.25 -2.02 -8.73
C ALA A 8 7.01 -3.50 -8.37
N LEU A 9 8.08 -4.28 -8.23
CA LEU A 9 7.97 -5.69 -7.81
C LEU A 9 7.31 -5.85 -6.43
N PHE A 10 7.59 -4.90 -5.54
CA PHE A 10 6.89 -4.70 -4.27
C PHE A 10 6.44 -3.25 -4.13
N ALA A 11 5.19 -3.06 -3.74
CA ALA A 11 4.70 -1.76 -3.34
C ALA A 11 5.12 -1.50 -1.89
N ARG A 12 5.92 -0.46 -1.66
CA ARG A 12 6.20 0.03 -0.30
C ARG A 12 5.02 0.89 0.15
N MET A 13 4.25 0.38 1.09
CA MET A 13 3.09 1.06 1.65
C MET A 13 3.19 1.06 3.18
N HIS A 14 2.67 2.11 3.80
CA HIS A 14 2.59 2.22 5.25
C HIS A 14 1.13 2.28 5.70
N ARG A 15 0.75 1.42 6.65
CA ARG A 15 -0.61 1.39 7.21
C ARG A 15 -0.74 2.49 8.25
N ILE A 16 -1.58 3.49 7.99
CA ILE A 16 -1.85 4.60 8.91
C ILE A 16 -3.34 4.72 9.21
N PRO A 17 -3.73 5.32 10.35
CA PRO A 17 -5.13 5.64 10.63
C PRO A 17 -5.69 6.60 9.56
N LYS A 18 -6.93 6.37 9.11
CA LYS A 18 -7.62 7.30 8.18
C LYS A 18 -7.72 8.72 8.75
N SER A 19 -7.88 8.83 10.07
CA SER A 19 -7.93 10.11 10.80
C SER A 19 -6.61 10.89 10.79
N ALA A 20 -5.48 10.26 10.43
CA ALA A 20 -4.18 10.92 10.32
C ALA A 20 -3.98 11.61 8.95
N ILE A 21 -4.93 11.49 8.02
CA ILE A 21 -4.84 12.08 6.69
C ILE A 21 -5.91 13.16 6.53
N SER A 22 -5.47 14.32 6.05
CA SER A 22 -6.34 15.38 5.55
C SER A 22 -5.95 15.74 4.13
N TYR A 23 -6.93 15.89 3.25
CA TYR A 23 -6.72 16.37 1.89
C TYR A 23 -7.08 17.85 1.80
N SER A 24 -6.24 18.63 1.12
CA SER A 24 -6.65 19.98 0.73
C SER A 24 -7.82 19.90 -0.27
N PRO A 25 -8.69 20.92 -0.36
CA PRO A 25 -9.79 20.92 -1.33
C PRO A 25 -9.32 20.68 -2.78
N ALA A 26 -8.18 21.27 -3.17
CA ALA A 26 -7.59 21.07 -4.49
C ALA A 26 -7.11 19.63 -4.71
N SER A 27 -6.45 19.04 -3.70
CA SER A 27 -6.02 17.64 -3.74
C SER A 27 -7.22 16.71 -3.86
N GLU A 28 -8.26 16.92 -3.05
CA GLU A 28 -9.47 16.09 -3.04
C GLU A 28 -10.16 16.06 -4.41
N ALA A 29 -10.23 17.21 -5.10
CA ALA A 29 -10.80 17.30 -6.45
C ALA A 29 -9.99 16.50 -7.50
N SER A 30 -8.68 16.37 -7.30
CA SER A 30 -7.79 15.63 -8.20
C SER A 30 -7.75 14.13 -7.94
N ILE A 31 -8.11 13.69 -6.73
CA ILE A 31 -8.04 12.28 -6.34
C ILE A 31 -9.19 11.50 -6.97
N LYS A 32 -8.85 10.39 -7.64
CA LYS A 32 -9.80 9.41 -8.14
C LYS A 32 -9.77 8.18 -7.24
N ARG A 33 -10.95 7.61 -6.99
CA ARG A 33 -11.15 6.41 -6.18
C ARG A 33 -11.78 5.33 -7.03
N TYR A 34 -11.18 4.14 -7.02
CA TYR A 34 -11.62 3.01 -7.81
C TYR A 34 -11.74 1.75 -6.95
N SER A 35 -12.86 1.05 -7.09
CA SER A 35 -13.14 -0.21 -6.40
C SER A 35 -13.37 -1.31 -7.43
N ALA A 36 -12.34 -2.15 -7.63
CA ALA A 36 -12.42 -3.33 -8.49
C ALA A 36 -13.22 -4.47 -7.85
N SER A 37 -13.24 -4.50 -6.51
CA SER A 37 -13.90 -5.53 -5.70
C SER A 37 -14.58 -4.83 -4.53
N LYS A 38 -15.79 -5.27 -4.20
CA LYS A 38 -16.61 -4.65 -3.15
C LYS A 38 -15.82 -4.53 -1.84
N GLY A 39 -15.85 -3.35 -1.23
CA GLY A 39 -15.23 -3.06 0.07
C GLY A 39 -13.74 -2.70 0.00
N ILE A 40 -13.11 -2.72 -1.18
CA ILE A 40 -11.71 -2.31 -1.35
C ILE A 40 -11.65 -1.11 -2.29
N THR A 41 -11.11 0.00 -1.79
CA THR A 41 -10.92 1.24 -2.54
C THR A 41 -9.43 1.52 -2.75
N ARG A 42 -9.08 1.91 -3.96
CA ARG A 42 -7.75 2.41 -4.33
C ARG A 42 -7.86 3.86 -4.75
N SER A 43 -6.95 4.69 -4.25
CA SER A 43 -6.90 6.12 -4.56
C SER A 43 -5.66 6.45 -5.38
N PHE A 44 -5.82 7.29 -6.40
CA PHE A 44 -4.72 7.76 -7.25
C PHE A 44 -5.00 9.19 -7.74
N CYS A 45 -3.95 9.90 -8.14
CA CYS A 45 -4.10 11.23 -8.75
C CYS A 45 -4.67 11.09 -10.17
N GLY A 46 -5.80 11.73 -10.44
CA GLY A 46 -6.44 11.71 -11.75
C GLY A 46 -5.73 12.53 -12.84
N ILE A 47 -4.69 13.29 -12.47
CA ILE A 47 -3.91 14.12 -13.40
C ILE A 47 -2.66 13.37 -13.87
N CYS A 48 -1.84 12.88 -12.94
CA CYS A 48 -0.56 12.22 -13.26
C CYS A 48 -0.59 10.70 -13.13
N GLY A 49 -1.64 10.11 -12.55
CA GLY A 49 -1.77 8.66 -12.36
C GLY A 49 -1.04 8.10 -11.13
N SER A 50 -0.36 8.92 -10.33
CA SER A 50 0.34 8.45 -9.13
C SER A 50 -0.59 7.72 -8.17
N VAL A 51 -0.20 6.50 -7.78
CA VAL A 51 -0.94 5.69 -6.80
C VAL A 51 -0.71 6.27 -5.41
N LEU A 52 -1.78 6.58 -4.69
CA LEU A 52 -1.72 7.22 -3.38
C LEU A 52 -2.02 6.26 -2.24
N ALA A 53 -3.08 5.46 -2.38
CA ALA A 53 -3.48 4.58 -1.29
C ALA A 53 -4.28 3.35 -1.71
N TRP A 54 -4.21 2.34 -0.86
CA TRP A 54 -5.10 1.18 -0.83
C TRP A 54 -5.84 1.18 0.51
N CYS A 55 -7.12 0.84 0.49
CA CYS A 55 -7.97 0.94 1.65
C CYS A 55 -9.04 -0.15 1.60
N GLU A 56 -9.24 -0.85 2.72
CA GLU A 56 -10.50 -1.53 2.98
C GLU A 56 -11.49 -0.52 3.57
N ASP A 57 -12.68 -0.44 3.00
CA ASP A 57 -13.65 0.61 3.30
C ASP A 57 -14.10 0.56 4.77
N SER A 58 -14.28 -0.64 5.31
CA SER A 58 -14.64 -0.89 6.72
C SER A 58 -13.49 -0.68 7.71
N SER A 59 -12.23 -0.76 7.26
CA SER A 59 -11.07 -0.62 8.15
C SER A 59 -10.89 0.84 8.61
N PRO A 60 -10.53 1.12 9.87
CA PRO A 60 -10.16 2.47 10.30
C PRO A 60 -8.77 2.89 9.79
N ARG A 61 -8.03 1.98 9.14
CA ARG A 61 -6.69 2.21 8.61
C ARG A 61 -6.70 2.17 7.08
N MET A 62 -5.66 2.75 6.49
CA MET A 62 -5.38 2.65 5.06
C MET A 62 -3.88 2.56 4.81
N ALA A 63 -3.51 1.90 3.71
CA ALA A 63 -2.13 1.77 3.29
C ALA A 63 -1.81 2.88 2.27
N VAL A 64 -0.94 3.83 2.65
CA VAL A 64 -0.46 4.90 1.75
C VAL A 64 0.86 4.51 1.12
N THR A 65 1.07 4.89 -0.14
CA THR A 65 2.34 4.63 -0.84
C THR A 65 3.46 5.49 -0.24
N VAL A 66 4.54 4.85 0.19
CA VAL A 66 5.68 5.53 0.83
C VAL A 66 6.37 6.51 -0.13
N GLY A 67 6.31 6.24 -1.43
CA GLY A 67 6.84 7.16 -2.44
C GLY A 67 6.07 8.47 -2.58
N SER A 68 4.93 8.65 -1.88
CA SER A 68 4.16 9.90 -1.89
C SER A 68 4.60 10.90 -0.83
N PHE A 69 5.51 10.55 0.07
CA PHE A 69 6.06 11.49 1.05
C PHE A 69 7.09 12.41 0.40
N ASP A 70 7.10 13.68 0.80
CA ASP A 70 8.07 14.66 0.33
C ASP A 70 9.52 14.26 0.71
N GLU A 71 10.47 14.74 -0.09
CA GLU A 71 11.89 14.38 0.04
C GLU A 71 12.43 14.61 1.45
N ASP A 72 12.07 15.70 2.11
CA ASP A 72 12.56 16.01 3.45
C ASP A 72 12.01 15.04 4.51
N ALA A 73 10.77 14.61 4.38
CA ALA A 73 10.20 13.57 5.25
C ALA A 73 10.90 12.22 5.02
N LEU A 74 11.25 11.90 3.77
CA LEU A 74 12.02 10.70 3.44
C LEU A 74 13.46 10.77 3.93
N LYS A 75 14.11 11.94 3.93
CA LYS A 75 15.43 12.10 4.55
C LYS A 75 15.40 11.86 6.06
N LEU A 76 14.36 12.36 6.72
CA LEU A 76 14.22 12.27 8.17
C LEU A 76 13.77 10.88 8.65
N HIS A 77 12.83 10.25 7.93
CA HIS A 77 12.16 9.02 8.36
C HIS A 77 12.33 7.84 7.37
N GLY A 78 13.12 8.00 6.32
CA GLY A 78 13.19 7.07 5.20
C GLY A 78 13.51 5.64 5.60
N HIS A 79 14.44 5.43 6.52
CA HIS A 79 14.76 4.07 6.99
C HIS A 79 13.52 3.39 7.60
N LEU A 80 12.78 4.08 8.46
CA LEU A 80 11.53 3.57 9.06
C LEU A 80 10.46 3.30 8.00
N LEU A 81 10.35 4.17 7.00
CA LEU A 81 9.32 4.09 5.96
C LEU A 81 9.64 3.04 4.87
N THR A 82 10.91 2.74 4.62
CA THR A 82 11.35 1.96 3.46
C THR A 82 11.96 0.60 3.80
N TYR A 83 12.52 0.43 5.00
CA TYR A 83 13.03 -0.84 5.48
C TYR A 83 11.87 -1.70 6.01
N SER A 84 11.70 -2.90 5.45
CA SER A 84 10.69 -3.84 5.91
C SER A 84 11.27 -5.23 6.07
N THR A 85 10.91 -5.86 7.19
CA THR A 85 11.13 -7.29 7.48
C THR A 85 9.81 -8.07 7.48
N HIS A 86 8.71 -7.44 7.04
CA HIS A 86 7.37 -8.02 7.00
C HIS A 86 6.75 -7.75 5.63
N HIS A 87 6.51 -8.81 4.87
CA HIS A 87 5.98 -8.72 3.49
C HIS A 87 4.71 -9.55 3.38
N ILE A 88 3.63 -8.92 2.94
CA ILE A 88 2.32 -9.55 2.78
C ILE A 88 1.99 -9.75 1.30
N TRP A 89 1.03 -10.63 1.02
CA TRP A 89 0.59 -10.96 -0.35
C TRP A 89 1.72 -11.47 -1.26
N CYS A 90 2.64 -12.26 -0.68
CA CYS A 90 3.86 -12.78 -1.30
C CYS A 90 3.73 -14.20 -1.87
N ARG A 91 2.53 -14.65 -2.26
CA ARG A 91 2.33 -15.98 -2.85
C ARG A 91 3.21 -16.25 -4.07
N ASP A 92 3.32 -15.26 -4.95
CA ASP A 92 3.94 -15.38 -6.28
C ASP A 92 5.34 -14.76 -6.34
N GLU A 93 6.22 -15.10 -5.39
CA GLU A 93 7.62 -14.68 -5.45
C GLU A 93 8.33 -15.27 -6.67
N ILE A 94 9.18 -14.46 -7.29
CA ILE A 94 10.02 -14.82 -8.43
C ILE A 94 11.42 -15.12 -7.90
N LYS A 95 11.86 -16.37 -8.05
CA LYS A 95 13.19 -16.84 -7.63
C LYS A 95 14.30 -16.00 -8.27
N GLY A 96 15.27 -15.57 -7.47
CA GLY A 96 16.38 -14.70 -7.88
C GLY A 96 15.99 -13.23 -8.14
N VAL A 97 14.73 -12.86 -7.98
CA VAL A 97 14.22 -11.52 -8.31
C VAL A 97 13.56 -10.86 -7.10
N THR A 98 12.69 -11.57 -6.37
CA THR A 98 11.98 -11.04 -5.20
C THR A 98 12.22 -11.84 -3.92
N ASP A 99 12.75 -13.05 -4.05
CA ASP A 99 12.96 -14.00 -2.95
C ASP A 99 14.05 -13.56 -1.94
N HIS A 100 14.88 -12.59 -2.31
CA HIS A 100 15.98 -12.10 -1.48
C HIS A 100 15.57 -11.07 -0.41
N LEU A 101 14.31 -10.62 -0.37
CA LEU A 101 13.89 -9.64 0.65
C LEU A 101 13.98 -10.24 2.07
N PRO A 102 14.53 -9.48 3.04
CA PRO A 102 14.74 -9.98 4.40
C PRO A 102 13.42 -10.08 5.19
N GLY A 103 13.40 -10.96 6.19
CA GLY A 103 12.29 -11.08 7.14
C GLY A 103 11.17 -12.03 6.70
N SER A 104 10.03 -11.94 7.40
CA SER A 104 8.89 -12.82 7.22
C SER A 104 8.08 -12.47 5.97
N LYS A 105 7.59 -13.50 5.29
CA LYS A 105 6.77 -13.36 4.10
C LYS A 105 5.49 -14.16 4.27
N TYR A 106 4.37 -13.50 4.04
CA TYR A 106 3.04 -14.05 4.19
C TYR A 106 2.39 -14.14 2.82
N GLU A 107 1.71 -15.26 2.57
CA GLU A 107 1.03 -15.50 1.30
C GLU A 107 -0.10 -14.49 1.05
N LEU A 108 -0.76 -14.07 2.14
CA LEU A 108 -1.90 -13.14 2.19
C LEU A 108 -1.57 -11.99 3.16
N ASP A 109 -2.58 -11.39 3.78
CA ASP A 109 -2.38 -10.42 4.87
C ASP A 109 -1.78 -11.09 6.11
N ASP A 110 -1.20 -10.27 6.99
CA ASP A 110 -0.58 -10.66 8.26
C ASP A 110 -1.51 -10.50 9.48
N ASP A 111 -2.78 -10.13 9.26
CA ASP A 111 -3.80 -10.15 10.29
C ASP A 111 -4.14 -11.61 10.66
N GLU A 112 -3.93 -11.98 11.92
CA GLU A 112 -4.11 -13.35 12.48
C GLU A 112 -5.52 -13.94 12.26
N GLU A 113 -6.49 -13.17 11.75
CA GLU A 113 -7.87 -13.62 11.46
C GLU A 113 -8.07 -14.27 10.09
N ILE A 114 -7.09 -14.28 9.18
CA ILE A 114 -7.23 -14.99 7.88
C ILE A 114 -6.80 -16.47 8.00
N THR A 115 -7.21 -17.16 9.08
CA THR A 115 -7.27 -18.62 9.13
C THR A 115 -8.71 -19.06 8.93
N GLY A 116 -9.21 -18.98 7.69
CA GLY A 116 -10.54 -19.48 7.39
C GLY A 116 -11.15 -18.85 6.15
N GLN A 117 -11.12 -19.62 5.06
CA GLN A 117 -12.11 -19.61 3.99
C GLN A 117 -12.51 -18.25 3.42
N ARG A 118 -12.03 -17.98 2.20
CA ARG A 118 -12.88 -17.32 1.21
C ARG A 118 -13.02 -18.25 0.02
N ALA A 119 -14.29 -18.47 -0.33
CA ALA A 119 -14.82 -19.35 -1.36
C ALA A 119 -14.28 -19.06 -2.76
#